data_AF-A0A927W9P7-F1
#
_entry.id   AF-A0A927W9P7-F1
#
_cell.length_a   1.000
_cell.length_b   1.000
_cell.length_c   1.000
_cell.angle_alpha   90.00
_cell.angle_beta   90.00
_cell.angle_gamma   90.00
#
_symmetry.space_group_name_H-M   'P 1'
#
loop_
_entity.id
_entity.type
_entity.pdbx_description
1 polymer ?
#
loop_
_entity_poly.entity_id
_entity_poly.type
_entity_poly.pdbx_seq_one_letter_code
_entity_poly.pdbx_strand_id
1 'polypeptide(L)'
;MIAGVKKCLDAGDIKGLRYIFLDSLDVDPTFEKYKDDYSVCRSLDGMFEPYVELTPLSTSHSEWDMDYWVKIKFDQKKNFSQKRFEHMIEVAKVVHAEKIERLLAERAAKQTKIEEQIEQVIPKASSQLVPQPERVQPIQSSPVSITPVTNTTVISEGSISESDKSKLREDMRDIDLHNQRVEQEELEKKRKREAAAKEIERQNALLEAQNQSKKVPGIVAVIAVIILIVVVVLLLKVL
;
A
#
# COMPACT_ATOMS: atom_id res chain seq x y z
N MET A 1 -17.83 -3.65 -3.05
CA MET A 1 -16.40 -3.35 -3.21
C MET A 1 -16.19 -1.87 -3.47
N ILE A 2 -15.31 -1.26 -2.70
CA ILE A 2 -14.90 0.15 -2.80
C ILE A 2 -14.22 0.36 -4.16
N ALA A 3 -14.61 1.43 -4.85
CA ALA A 3 -14.15 1.70 -6.22
C ALA A 3 -12.62 1.73 -6.36
N GLY A 4 -11.92 2.31 -5.37
CA GLY A 4 -10.45 2.34 -5.33
C GLY A 4 -9.84 0.94 -5.23
N VAL A 5 -10.36 0.09 -4.35
CA VAL A 5 -9.92 -1.31 -4.19
C VAL A 5 -10.13 -2.07 -5.49
N LYS A 6 -11.34 -1.98 -6.06
CA LYS A 6 -11.68 -2.65 -7.32
C LYS A 6 -10.71 -2.25 -8.44
N LYS A 7 -10.42 -0.95 -8.58
CA LYS A 7 -9.50 -0.45 -9.60
C LYS A 7 -8.09 -1.03 -9.45
N CYS A 8 -7.55 -1.06 -8.24
CA CYS A 8 -6.22 -1.65 -8.00
C CYS A 8 -6.22 -3.17 -8.22
N LEU A 9 -7.30 -3.85 -7.83
CA LEU A 9 -7.48 -5.29 -8.07
C LEU A 9 -7.49 -5.62 -9.57
N ASP A 10 -8.30 -4.90 -10.35
CA ASP A 10 -8.40 -5.09 -11.80
C ASP A 10 -7.06 -4.80 -12.52
N ALA A 11 -6.25 -3.89 -11.97
CA ALA A 11 -4.95 -3.50 -12.52
C ALA A 11 -3.77 -4.37 -12.02
N GLY A 12 -3.99 -5.27 -11.05
CA GLY A 12 -2.90 -5.99 -10.37
C GLY A 12 -1.97 -5.08 -9.55
N ASP A 13 -2.44 -3.90 -9.16
CA ASP A 13 -1.67 -2.90 -8.41
C ASP A 13 -1.67 -3.22 -6.91
N ILE A 14 -0.83 -4.18 -6.53
CA ILE A 14 -0.66 -4.58 -5.12
C ILE A 14 -0.17 -3.42 -4.26
N LYS A 15 0.71 -2.56 -4.79
CA LYS A 15 1.23 -1.40 -4.04
C LYS A 15 0.09 -0.42 -3.73
N GLY A 16 -0.77 -0.13 -4.70
CA GLY A 16 -1.98 0.67 -4.51
C GLY A 16 -2.95 0.07 -3.48
N LEU A 17 -3.18 -1.24 -3.52
CA LEU A 17 -4.00 -1.93 -2.52
C LEU A 17 -3.45 -1.74 -1.10
N ARG A 18 -2.14 -1.92 -0.92
CA ARG A 18 -1.47 -1.73 0.37
C ARG A 18 -1.64 -0.30 0.90
N TYR A 19 -1.50 0.72 0.06
CA TYR A 19 -1.75 2.10 0.46
C TYR A 19 -3.21 2.36 0.83
N ILE A 20 -4.16 1.84 0.04
CA ILE A 20 -5.59 1.98 0.34
C ILE A 20 -5.91 1.39 1.72
N PHE A 21 -5.44 0.18 2.01
CA PHE A 21 -5.68 -0.44 3.31
C PHE A 21 -4.94 0.27 4.44
N LEU A 22 -3.74 0.79 4.21
CA LEU A 22 -3.03 1.55 5.22
C LEU A 22 -3.76 2.85 5.61
N ASP A 23 -4.21 3.62 4.62
CA ASP A 23 -4.90 4.89 4.84
C ASP A 23 -6.36 4.69 5.29
N SER A 24 -6.92 3.51 5.04
CA SER A 24 -8.27 3.16 5.47
C SER A 24 -8.45 3.28 6.99
N LEU A 25 -7.41 3.01 7.77
CA LEU A 25 -7.46 3.06 9.23
C LEU A 25 -7.51 4.49 9.77
N ASP A 26 -6.96 5.46 9.04
CA ASP A 26 -7.15 6.88 9.40
C ASP A 26 -8.54 7.36 8.98
N VAL A 27 -9.12 6.83 7.90
CA VAL A 27 -10.45 7.23 7.42
C VAL A 27 -11.55 6.64 8.28
N ASP A 28 -11.51 5.34 8.49
CA ASP A 28 -12.45 4.54 9.27
C ASP A 28 -11.68 3.60 10.22
N PRO A 29 -11.35 4.07 11.43
CA PRO A 29 -10.60 3.28 12.41
C PRO A 29 -11.35 2.04 12.91
N THR A 30 -12.66 1.90 12.63
CA THR A 30 -13.38 0.63 12.91
C THR A 30 -13.12 -0.43 11.84
N PHE A 31 -12.54 -0.05 10.70
CA PHE A 31 -12.22 -0.88 9.53
C PHE A 31 -13.42 -1.61 8.88
N GLU A 32 -14.64 -1.41 9.40
CA GLU A 32 -15.86 -2.10 8.97
C GLU A 32 -16.13 -1.91 7.47
N LYS A 33 -15.93 -0.70 6.95
CA LYS A 33 -16.15 -0.41 5.53
C LYS A 33 -15.23 -1.22 4.60
N TYR A 34 -14.04 -1.60 5.07
CA TYR A 34 -12.99 -2.21 4.26
C TYR A 34 -12.86 -3.72 4.50
N LYS A 35 -13.59 -4.29 5.45
CA LYS A 35 -13.46 -5.68 5.91
C LYS A 35 -13.71 -6.70 4.81
N ASP A 36 -14.78 -6.55 4.05
CA ASP A 36 -15.14 -7.46 2.95
C ASP A 36 -14.09 -7.41 1.84
N ASP A 37 -13.71 -6.20 1.44
CA ASP A 37 -12.71 -5.93 0.41
C ASP A 37 -11.33 -6.48 0.82
N TYR A 38 -10.95 -6.30 2.08
CA TYR A 38 -9.73 -6.86 2.65
C TYR A 38 -9.75 -8.38 2.63
N SER A 39 -10.88 -9.01 2.98
CA SER A 39 -11.01 -10.48 2.94
C SER A 39 -10.77 -11.04 1.53
N VAL A 40 -11.23 -10.34 0.49
CA VAL A 40 -10.98 -10.71 -0.90
C VAL A 40 -9.50 -10.51 -1.26
N CYS A 41 -8.90 -9.39 -0.84
CA CYS A 41 -7.52 -9.08 -1.19
C CYS A 41 -6.48 -9.90 -0.40
N ARG A 42 -6.86 -10.46 0.75
CA ARG A 42 -5.93 -11.15 1.66
C ARG A 42 -5.26 -12.37 1.04
N SER A 43 -5.91 -13.02 0.08
CA SER A 43 -5.41 -14.22 -0.62
C SER A 43 -4.64 -13.91 -1.90
N LEU A 44 -4.47 -12.64 -2.26
CA LEU A 44 -3.72 -12.26 -3.46
C LEU A 44 -2.23 -12.54 -3.28
N ASP A 45 -1.63 -13.11 -4.31
CA ASP A 45 -0.19 -13.32 -4.34
C ASP A 45 0.56 -11.98 -4.26
N GLY A 46 1.62 -11.96 -3.46
CA GLY A 46 2.37 -10.75 -3.17
C GLY A 46 1.65 -9.70 -2.33
N MET A 47 0.40 -9.90 -1.86
CA MET A 47 -0.30 -8.91 -1.03
C MET A 47 0.46 -8.61 0.26
N PHE A 48 0.96 -9.66 0.92
CA PHE A 48 1.73 -9.55 2.15
C PHE A 48 3.15 -10.04 1.97
N GLU A 49 4.04 -9.38 2.68
CA GLU A 49 5.41 -9.83 2.86
C GLU A 49 5.54 -10.69 4.14
N PRO A 50 6.54 -11.58 4.20
CA PRO A 50 6.93 -12.21 5.46
C PRO A 50 7.16 -11.15 6.54
N TYR A 51 6.74 -11.47 7.78
CA TYR A 51 6.93 -10.58 8.91
C TYR A 51 8.42 -10.34 9.17
N VAL A 52 8.81 -9.05 9.16
CA VAL A 52 10.12 -8.59 9.62
C VAL A 52 9.90 -7.72 10.85
N GLU A 53 10.68 -8.00 11.90
CA GLU A 53 10.67 -7.18 13.10
C GLU A 53 11.42 -5.86 12.83
N LEU A 54 10.68 -4.76 12.83
CA LEU A 54 11.22 -3.39 12.72
C LEU A 54 11.07 -2.71 14.08
N THR A 55 9.88 -2.20 14.38
CA THR A 55 9.46 -1.90 15.75
C THR A 55 8.77 -3.13 16.36
N PRO A 56 9.13 -3.54 17.59
CA PRO A 56 8.40 -4.54 18.34
C PRO A 56 6.93 -4.17 18.51
N LEU A 57 6.04 -5.13 18.32
CA LEU A 57 4.60 -4.94 18.52
C LEU A 57 4.30 -4.93 20.02
N SER A 58 4.01 -3.75 20.57
CA SER A 58 3.64 -3.61 21.98
C SER A 58 2.27 -4.22 22.25
N THR A 59 2.17 -5.02 23.30
CA THR A 59 0.90 -5.57 23.81
C THR A 59 0.24 -4.64 24.84
N SER A 60 0.93 -3.59 25.27
CA SER A 60 0.45 -2.67 26.29
C SER A 60 -0.39 -1.56 25.65
N HIS A 61 -1.69 -1.55 25.90
CA HIS A 61 -2.58 -0.53 25.33
C HIS A 61 -2.24 0.90 25.81
N SER A 62 -1.58 1.05 26.96
CA SER A 62 -1.13 2.36 27.43
C SER A 62 0.03 2.95 26.63
N GLU A 63 0.73 2.11 25.85
CA GLU A 63 1.81 2.53 24.94
C GLU A 63 1.28 2.80 23.53
N TRP A 64 -0.02 2.62 23.29
CA TRP A 64 -0.66 2.87 22.00
C TRP A 64 -1.11 4.32 21.90
N ASP A 65 -0.13 5.21 21.77
CA ASP A 65 -0.35 6.63 21.51
C ASP A 65 -0.17 6.97 20.02
N MET A 66 -0.31 8.26 19.69
CA MET A 66 -0.13 8.77 18.33
C MET A 66 1.30 8.59 17.81
N ASP A 67 2.31 8.63 18.69
CA ASP A 67 3.71 8.46 18.30
C ASP A 67 3.97 7.00 17.91
N TYR A 68 3.44 6.06 18.69
CA TYR A 68 3.43 4.64 18.37
C TYR A 68 2.67 4.38 17.06
N TRP A 69 1.51 5.00 16.85
CA TRP A 69 0.72 4.90 15.61
C TRP A 69 1.52 5.31 14.37
N VAL A 70 2.16 6.48 14.40
CA VAL A 70 2.96 6.98 13.28
C VAL A 70 4.13 6.03 13.00
N LYS A 71 4.78 5.51 14.04
CA LYS A 71 5.90 4.57 13.92
C LYS A 71 5.48 3.25 13.28
N ILE A 72 4.42 2.61 13.75
CA ILE A 72 3.97 1.34 13.18
C ILE A 72 3.39 1.51 11.77
N LYS A 73 2.77 2.67 11.47
CA LYS A 73 2.31 3.02 10.11
C LYS A 73 3.48 3.15 9.14
N PHE A 74 4.57 3.78 9.57
CA PHE A 74 5.78 3.89 8.77
C PHE A 74 6.43 2.52 8.51
N ASP A 75 6.56 1.69 9.55
CA ASP A 75 7.07 0.34 9.39
C ASP A 75 6.20 -0.53 8.48
N GLN A 76 4.87 -0.36 8.51
CA GLN A 76 3.95 -1.07 7.61
C GLN A 76 4.16 -0.68 6.14
N LYS A 77 4.57 0.57 5.86
CA LYS A 77 4.98 0.98 4.50
C LYS A 77 6.27 0.28 4.05
N LYS A 78 7.19 -0.01 5.00
CA LYS A 78 8.47 -0.67 4.72
C LYS A 78 8.36 -2.19 4.56
N ASN A 79 7.53 -2.82 5.38
CA ASN A 79 7.26 -4.25 5.34
C ASN A 79 5.76 -4.46 5.54
N PHE A 80 5.03 -4.59 4.43
CA PHE A 80 3.59 -4.74 4.49
C PHE A 80 3.25 -6.19 4.84
N SER A 81 3.43 -6.56 6.12
CA SER A 81 3.10 -7.88 6.61
C SER A 81 1.70 -7.91 7.21
N GLN A 82 1.07 -9.07 7.09
CA GLN A 82 -0.29 -9.29 7.59
C GLN A 82 -0.36 -9.12 9.11
N LYS A 83 0.62 -9.69 9.83
CA LYS A 83 0.73 -9.61 11.30
C LYS A 83 0.77 -8.16 11.80
N ARG A 84 1.54 -7.30 11.14
CA ARG A 84 1.65 -5.88 11.51
C ARG A 84 0.37 -5.11 11.18
N PHE A 85 -0.26 -5.41 10.05
CA PHE A 85 -1.53 -4.78 9.68
C PHE A 85 -2.67 -5.13 10.64
N GLU A 86 -2.76 -6.40 11.06
CA GLU A 86 -3.73 -6.85 12.09
C GLU A 86 -3.49 -6.15 13.42
N HIS A 87 -2.22 -6.00 13.84
CA HIS A 87 -1.88 -5.20 15.01
C HIS A 87 -2.33 -3.74 14.87
N MET A 88 -2.09 -3.13 13.70
CA MET A 88 -2.52 -1.76 13.44
C MET A 88 -4.05 -1.58 13.51
N ILE A 89 -4.84 -2.55 13.07
CA ILE A 89 -6.31 -2.49 13.20
C ILE A 89 -6.71 -2.38 14.68
N GLU A 90 -6.06 -3.12 15.58
CA GLU A 90 -6.35 -3.05 17.02
C GLU A 90 -5.86 -1.73 17.64
N VAL A 91 -4.68 -1.26 17.26
CA VAL A 91 -4.13 0.03 17.73
C VAL A 91 -5.02 1.19 17.31
N ALA A 92 -5.54 1.18 16.08
CA ALA A 92 -6.42 2.23 15.56
C ALA A 92 -7.68 2.41 16.43
N LYS A 93 -8.19 1.31 17.03
CA LYS A 93 -9.36 1.37 17.93
C LYS A 93 -9.10 2.18 19.20
N VAL A 94 -7.87 2.17 19.67
CA VAL A 94 -7.46 2.89 20.89
C VAL A 94 -7.06 4.32 20.54
N VAL A 95 -6.16 4.48 19.58
CA VAL A 95 -5.59 5.78 19.19
C VAL A 95 -6.65 6.73 18.61
N HIS A 96 -7.68 6.19 17.96
CA HIS A 96 -8.77 6.97 17.37
C HIS A 96 -10.13 6.74 18.04
N ALA A 97 -10.15 6.39 19.33
CA ALA A 97 -11.38 6.10 20.07
C ALA A 97 -12.44 7.20 19.95
N GLU A 98 -12.06 8.47 20.13
CA GLU A 98 -12.98 9.62 19.99
C GLU A 98 -13.61 9.70 18.59
N LYS A 99 -12.82 9.41 17.55
CA LYS A 99 -13.30 9.40 16.17
C LYS A 99 -14.26 8.24 15.93
N ILE A 100 -14.00 7.08 16.53
CA ILE A 100 -14.88 5.91 16.44
C ILE A 100 -16.24 6.22 17.06
N GLU A 101 -16.27 6.81 18.26
CA GLU A 101 -17.52 7.19 18.92
C GLU A 101 -18.36 8.10 18.03
N ARG A 102 -17.73 9.12 17.44
CA ARG A 102 -18.40 10.02 16.48
C ARG A 102 -18.93 9.27 15.26
N LEU A 103 -18.13 8.40 14.65
CA LEU A 103 -18.53 7.63 13.47
C LEU A 103 -19.69 6.68 13.77
N LEU A 104 -19.69 6.03 14.92
CA LEU A 104 -20.78 5.15 15.34
C LEU A 104 -22.08 5.92 15.58
N ALA A 105 -22.00 7.09 16.24
CA ALA A 105 -23.16 7.97 16.42
C ALA A 105 -23.72 8.46 15.08
N GLU A 106 -22.87 8.88 14.14
CA GLU A 106 -23.28 9.28 12.80
C GLU A 106 -23.96 8.15 12.01
N ARG A 107 -23.43 6.92 12.12
CA ARG A 107 -24.01 5.72 11.48
C ARG A 107 -25.39 5.40 12.06
N ALA A 108 -25.52 5.42 13.39
CA ALA A 108 -26.80 5.20 14.05
C ALA A 108 -27.85 6.25 13.63
N ALA A 109 -27.47 7.53 13.63
CA ALA A 109 -28.38 8.62 13.22
C ALA A 109 -28.79 8.50 11.73
N LYS A 110 -27.90 8.09 10.84
CA LYS A 110 -28.23 7.83 9.43
C LYS A 110 -29.19 6.66 9.28
N GLN A 111 -28.98 5.59 10.04
CA GLN A 111 -29.84 4.41 10.03
C GLN A 111 -31.26 4.77 10.49
N THR A 112 -31.41 5.48 11.61
CA THR A 112 -32.71 5.96 12.11
C THR A 112 -33.44 6.81 11.06
N LYS A 113 -32.74 7.73 10.39
CA LYS A 113 -33.34 8.56 9.33
C LYS A 113 -33.82 7.76 8.13
N ILE A 114 -33.14 6.66 7.78
CA ILE A 114 -33.55 5.77 6.69
C ILE A 114 -34.79 4.98 7.10
N GLU A 115 -34.82 4.46 8.32
CA GLU A 115 -35.96 3.72 8.88
C GLU A 115 -37.22 4.58 8.94
N GLU A 116 -37.11 5.83 9.43
CA GLU A 116 -38.20 6.80 9.44
C GLU A 116 -38.71 7.15 8.03
N GLN A 117 -37.82 7.25 7.04
CA GLN A 117 -38.21 7.49 5.64
C GLN A 117 -38.91 6.28 5.00
N ILE A 118 -38.46 5.06 5.30
CA ILE A 118 -39.11 3.83 4.81
C ILE A 118 -40.51 3.69 5.43
N GLU A 119 -40.67 3.99 6.72
CA GLU A 119 -41.99 3.93 7.38
C GLU A 119 -42.98 4.99 6.84
N GLN A 120 -42.49 6.11 6.32
CA GLN A 120 -43.34 7.15 5.69
C GLN A 120 -43.75 6.84 4.23
N VAL A 121 -43.04 5.95 3.52
CA VAL A 121 -43.28 5.65 2.10
C VAL A 121 -44.14 4.40 1.88
N ILE A 122 -44.29 3.52 2.88
CA ILE A 122 -45.17 2.34 2.81
C ILE A 122 -46.53 2.68 3.48
N PRO A 123 -47.63 2.83 2.72
CA PRO A 123 -48.95 2.90 3.33
C PRO A 123 -49.20 1.59 4.09
N LYS A 124 -49.58 1.69 5.37
CA LYS A 124 -50.05 0.55 6.19
C LYS A 124 -51.31 -0.04 5.55
N ALA A 125 -51.15 -0.90 4.55
CA ALA A 125 -52.19 -1.80 4.07
C ALA A 125 -51.91 -3.20 4.65
N SER A 126 -52.91 -3.71 5.38
CA SER A 126 -53.00 -5.05 5.97
C SER A 126 -52.16 -5.33 7.22
N SER A 127 -52.69 -4.87 8.35
CA SER A 127 -52.79 -5.72 9.54
C SER A 127 -54.25 -5.75 10.01
N GLN A 128 -55.03 -6.64 9.39
CA GLN A 128 -56.27 -7.15 9.96
C GLN A 128 -56.23 -8.67 9.85
N LEU A 129 -55.96 -9.33 10.98
CA LEU A 129 -56.62 -10.56 11.44
C LEU A 129 -55.94 -11.02 12.75
N VAL A 130 -56.31 -10.39 13.86
CA VAL A 130 -56.36 -11.06 15.17
C VAL A 130 -57.61 -10.56 15.91
N PRO A 131 -58.49 -11.42 16.45
CA PRO A 131 -59.74 -11.00 17.11
C PRO A 131 -59.48 -10.40 18.50
N GLN A 132 -60.32 -9.42 18.86
CA GLN A 132 -60.40 -8.76 20.18
C GLN A 132 -60.74 -9.72 21.33
N PRO A 133 -60.62 -9.26 22.59
CA PRO A 133 -61.86 -8.79 23.25
C PRO A 133 -61.73 -7.45 24.02
N GLU A 134 -62.84 -6.67 23.97
CA GLU A 134 -63.43 -5.72 24.96
C GLU A 134 -62.51 -5.05 26.02
N ARG A 135 -62.59 -3.73 26.33
CA ARG A 135 -63.78 -2.96 26.74
C ARG A 135 -63.41 -1.48 27.06
N VAL A 136 -64.41 -0.58 26.91
CA VAL A 136 -64.62 0.80 27.47
C VAL A 136 -63.76 2.02 27.07
N GLN A 137 -64.45 3.05 26.55
CA GLN A 137 -64.04 4.44 26.28
C GLN A 137 -64.38 5.37 27.50
N PRO A 138 -64.42 6.75 27.45
CA PRO A 138 -64.03 7.74 26.39
C PRO A 138 -63.42 9.10 26.89
N ILE A 139 -63.15 10.02 25.93
CA ILE A 139 -63.41 11.51 25.94
C ILE A 139 -62.21 12.50 25.77
N GLN A 140 -62.15 13.09 24.56
CA GLN A 140 -61.94 14.50 24.11
C GLN A 140 -60.66 15.32 24.41
N SER A 141 -60.02 15.85 23.36
CA SER A 141 -60.06 17.28 22.96
C SER A 141 -59.24 17.55 21.67
N SER A 142 -59.55 18.67 21.01
CA SER A 142 -59.43 18.94 19.56
C SER A 142 -58.10 19.67 19.13
N PRO A 143 -57.99 20.37 17.96
CA PRO A 143 -56.91 20.20 16.95
C PRO A 143 -55.97 21.45 16.84
N VAL A 144 -55.27 21.64 15.69
CA VAL A 144 -54.53 22.86 15.19
C VAL A 144 -52.99 22.73 15.27
N SER A 145 -52.11 23.14 14.34
CA SER A 145 -52.08 23.48 12.90
C SER A 145 -50.60 23.65 12.45
N ILE A 146 -50.26 23.13 11.27
CA ILE A 146 -49.37 23.62 10.18
C ILE A 146 -48.19 24.62 10.48
N THR A 147 -46.94 24.26 10.14
CA THR A 147 -46.11 24.78 9.00
C THR A 147 -44.58 24.56 9.16
N PRO A 148 -43.82 24.45 8.05
CA PRO A 148 -42.40 24.08 8.04
C PRO A 148 -41.47 25.30 8.00
N VAL A 149 -40.30 25.22 8.66
CA VAL A 149 -39.23 26.20 8.45
C VAL A 149 -37.92 25.48 8.21
N THR A 150 -37.54 25.49 6.94
CA THR A 150 -36.24 25.18 6.38
C THR A 150 -35.16 25.95 7.13
N ASN A 151 -34.12 25.29 7.64
CA ASN A 151 -32.85 25.95 7.92
C ASN A 151 -31.69 24.98 7.69
N THR A 152 -31.05 25.17 6.55
CA THR A 152 -29.69 24.75 6.24
C THR A 152 -28.73 25.50 7.15
N THR A 153 -28.06 24.82 8.09
CA THR A 153 -26.91 25.39 8.78
C THR A 153 -25.74 24.42 8.76
N VAL A 154 -24.69 24.92 8.12
CA VAL A 154 -23.36 24.38 7.91
C VAL A 154 -22.68 24.07 9.25
N ILE A 155 -22.07 22.89 9.34
CA ILE A 155 -21.34 22.39 10.52
C ILE A 155 -19.90 22.91 10.45
N SER A 156 -19.47 23.64 11.50
CA SER A 156 -18.09 24.08 11.70
C SER A 156 -17.29 23.00 12.43
N GLU A 157 -16.18 22.58 11.84
CA GLU A 157 -15.21 21.61 12.37
C GLU A 157 -14.41 22.17 13.56
N GLY A 158 -14.17 21.32 14.57
CA GLY A 158 -13.26 21.60 15.68
C GLY A 158 -11.79 21.45 15.27
N SER A 159 -11.00 22.47 15.60
CA SER A 159 -9.70 22.81 15.02
C SER A 159 -8.52 22.07 15.67
N ILE A 160 -7.94 21.12 14.95
CA ILE A 160 -6.47 20.96 14.94
C ILE A 160 -5.95 22.19 14.22
N SER A 161 -5.02 22.93 14.85
CA SER A 161 -4.43 24.13 14.28
C SER A 161 -4.01 23.90 12.82
N GLU A 162 -4.52 24.72 11.91
CA GLU A 162 -4.20 24.70 10.48
C GLU A 162 -2.69 24.69 10.21
N SER A 163 -1.91 25.34 11.09
CA SER A 163 -0.45 25.36 11.06
C SER A 163 0.15 23.96 11.19
N ASP A 164 -0.37 23.13 12.09
CA ASP A 164 0.22 21.82 12.39
C ASP A 164 -0.18 20.79 11.33
N LYS A 165 -1.42 20.87 10.83
CA LYS A 165 -1.86 20.12 9.64
C LYS A 165 -1.06 20.51 8.39
N SER A 166 -0.70 21.78 8.23
CA SER A 166 0.05 22.24 7.07
C SER A 166 1.50 21.76 7.11
N LYS A 167 2.18 21.90 8.25
CA LYS A 167 3.56 21.40 8.44
C LYS A 167 3.65 19.90 8.22
N LEU A 168 2.70 19.14 8.76
CA LEU A 168 2.67 17.68 8.59
C LEU A 168 2.45 17.25 7.13
N ARG A 169 1.67 18.02 6.34
CA ARG A 169 1.51 17.80 4.90
C ARG A 169 2.73 18.21 4.09
N GLU A 170 3.50 19.18 4.57
CA GLU A 170 4.71 19.66 3.92
C GLU A 170 5.86 18.67 4.14
N ASP A 171 6.09 18.27 5.39
CA ASP A 171 7.08 17.23 5.74
C ASP A 171 6.80 15.91 5.02
N MET A 172 5.53 15.51 4.89
CA MET A 172 5.17 14.29 4.18
C MET A 172 5.40 14.39 2.66
N ARG A 173 5.20 15.57 2.06
CA ARG A 173 5.54 15.81 0.64
C ARG A 173 7.05 15.82 0.42
N ASP A 174 7.81 16.40 1.33
CA ASP A 174 9.26 16.48 1.23
C ASP A 174 9.91 15.10 1.37
N ILE A 175 9.38 14.25 2.25
CA ILE A 175 9.82 12.86 2.40
C ILE A 175 9.48 12.03 1.14
N ASP A 176 8.27 12.18 0.57
CA ASP A 176 7.89 11.47 -0.65
C ASP A 176 8.75 11.90 -1.85
N LEU A 177 9.04 13.20 -1.98
CA LEU A 177 9.94 13.73 -3.01
C LEU A 177 11.38 13.26 -2.81
N HIS A 178 11.86 13.18 -1.57
CA HIS A 178 13.19 12.66 -1.27
C HIS A 178 13.29 11.17 -1.61
N ASN A 179 12.31 10.36 -1.23
CA ASN A 179 12.27 8.94 -1.55
C ASN A 179 12.19 8.71 -3.07
N GLN A 180 11.38 9.48 -3.79
CA GLN A 180 11.30 9.40 -5.24
C GLN A 180 12.64 9.74 -5.91
N ARG A 181 13.35 10.75 -5.38
CA ARG A 181 14.69 11.11 -5.88
C ARG A 181 15.72 10.01 -5.61
N VAL A 182 15.72 9.45 -4.40
CA VAL A 182 16.63 8.35 -4.03
C VAL A 182 16.38 7.13 -4.91
N GLU A 183 15.12 6.74 -5.15
CA GLU A 183 14.77 5.63 -6.06
C GLU A 183 15.25 5.90 -7.49
N GLN A 184 15.07 7.13 -7.99
CA GLN A 184 15.56 7.50 -9.33
C GLN A 184 17.09 7.47 -9.41
N GLU A 185 17.79 7.97 -8.39
CA GLU A 185 19.25 7.92 -8.33
C GLU A 185 19.79 6.48 -8.27
N GLU A 186 19.15 5.60 -7.52
CA GLU A 186 19.52 4.18 -7.45
C GLU A 186 19.29 3.48 -8.79
N LEU A 187 18.15 3.74 -9.43
CA LEU A 187 17.85 3.20 -10.75
C LEU A 187 18.86 3.69 -11.79
N GLU A 188 19.22 4.97 -11.76
CA GLU A 188 20.21 5.54 -12.67
C GLU A 188 21.61 4.98 -12.40
N LYS A 189 22.03 4.87 -11.13
CA LYS A 189 23.30 4.21 -10.75
C LYS A 189 23.33 2.77 -11.22
N LYS A 190 22.24 2.03 -11.06
CA LYS A 190 22.11 0.64 -11.54
C LYS A 190 22.24 0.58 -13.06
N ARG A 191 21.52 1.43 -13.80
CA ARG A 191 21.62 1.52 -15.27
C ARG A 191 23.03 1.86 -15.74
N LYS A 192 23.71 2.80 -15.07
CA LYS A 192 25.11 3.16 -15.39
C LYS A 192 26.07 2.00 -15.14
N ARG A 193 25.90 1.27 -14.03
CA ARG A 193 26.70 0.06 -13.73
C ARG A 193 26.48 -1.05 -14.76
N GLU A 194 25.22 -1.30 -15.13
CA GLU A 194 24.89 -2.30 -16.15
C GLU A 194 25.44 -1.92 -17.53
N ALA A 195 25.34 -0.64 -17.91
CA ALA A 195 25.91 -0.15 -19.17
C ALA A 195 27.44 -0.27 -19.19
N ALA A 196 28.11 0.10 -18.08
CA ALA A 196 29.56 -0.03 -17.95
C ALA A 196 30.01 -1.51 -18.00
N ALA A 197 29.27 -2.41 -17.35
CA ALA A 197 29.55 -3.85 -17.40
C ALA A 197 29.45 -4.40 -18.84
N LYS A 198 28.41 -4.02 -19.59
CA LYS A 198 28.24 -4.41 -21.00
C LYS A 198 29.34 -3.85 -21.90
N GLU A 199 29.82 -2.63 -21.64
CA GLU A 199 30.92 -2.05 -22.42
C GLU A 199 32.24 -2.77 -22.14
N ILE A 200 32.54 -3.11 -20.89
CA ILE A 200 33.71 -3.93 -20.53
C ILE A 200 33.65 -5.29 -21.22
N GLU A 201 32.48 -5.94 -21.20
CA GLU A 201 32.28 -7.22 -21.90
C GLU A 201 32.52 -7.10 -23.40
N ARG A 202 31.98 -6.04 -24.04
CA ARG A 202 32.19 -5.76 -25.46
C ARG A 202 33.66 -5.53 -25.79
N GLN A 203 34.40 -4.77 -24.98
CA GLN A 203 35.82 -4.53 -25.18
C GLN A 203 36.64 -5.81 -25.04
N ASN A 204 36.34 -6.64 -24.04
CA ASN A 204 37.00 -7.94 -23.86
C ASN A 204 36.75 -8.87 -25.06
N ALA A 205 35.51 -8.95 -25.56
CA ALA A 205 35.19 -9.73 -26.75
C ALA A 205 35.95 -9.25 -28.00
N LEU A 206 36.14 -7.93 -28.15
CA LEU A 206 36.87 -7.35 -29.28
C LEU A 206 38.38 -7.59 -29.17
N LEU A 207 38.94 -7.54 -27.96
CA LEU A 207 40.31 -7.93 -27.64
C LEU A 207 40.57 -9.43 -27.89
N GLU A 208 39.64 -10.30 -27.51
CA GLU A 208 39.72 -11.74 -27.80
C GLU A 208 39.70 -12.02 -29.30
N ALA A 209 38.79 -11.37 -30.05
CA ALA A 209 38.73 -11.49 -31.50
C ALA A 209 40.04 -11.01 -32.17
N GLN A 210 40.63 -9.90 -31.69
CA GLN A 210 41.89 -9.39 -32.19
C GLN A 210 43.08 -10.30 -31.84
N ASN A 211 43.10 -10.89 -30.64
CA ASN A 211 44.14 -11.84 -30.23
C ASN A 211 44.06 -13.17 -30.97
N GLN A 212 42.85 -13.65 -31.30
CA GLN A 212 42.71 -14.81 -32.18
C GLN A 212 43.25 -14.55 -33.60
N SER A 213 43.10 -13.32 -34.11
CA SER A 213 43.66 -12.91 -35.41
C SER A 213 45.19 -12.74 -35.41
N LYS A 214 45.85 -12.64 -34.25
CA LYS A 214 47.31 -12.47 -34.11
C LYS A 214 48.07 -13.74 -33.74
N LYS A 215 47.43 -14.91 -33.75
CA LYS A 215 48.14 -16.21 -33.69
C LYS A 215 48.87 -16.45 -35.01
N VAL A 216 49.98 -15.74 -35.19
CA VAL A 216 50.87 -15.80 -36.35
C VAL A 216 51.60 -17.15 -36.33
N PRO A 217 51.45 -18.02 -37.34
CA PRO A 217 52.17 -19.30 -37.46
C PRO A 217 53.66 -19.15 -37.82
N GLY A 218 54.26 -17.98 -37.55
CA GLY A 218 55.61 -17.63 -37.99
C GLY A 218 56.72 -18.14 -37.05
N ILE A 219 56.48 -18.21 -35.74
CA ILE A 219 57.51 -18.60 -34.76
C ILE A 219 57.87 -20.09 -34.91
N VAL A 220 56.90 -20.95 -35.21
CA VAL A 220 57.14 -22.39 -35.41
C VAL A 220 57.95 -22.65 -36.68
N ALA A 221 57.73 -21.85 -37.74
CA ALA A 221 58.50 -21.97 -38.98
C ALA A 221 59.98 -21.60 -38.81
N VAL A 222 60.29 -20.55 -38.03
CA VAL A 222 61.68 -20.12 -37.78
C VAL A 222 62.44 -21.18 -36.95
N ILE A 223 61.81 -21.77 -35.93
CA ILE A 223 62.43 -22.81 -35.11
C ILE A 223 62.71 -24.07 -35.94
N ALA A 224 61.80 -24.48 -36.82
CA ALA A 224 62.00 -25.63 -37.70
C ALA A 224 63.17 -25.45 -38.67
N VAL A 225 63.34 -24.25 -39.22
CA VAL A 225 64.47 -23.92 -40.12
C VAL A 225 65.80 -23.96 -39.37
N ILE A 226 65.87 -23.44 -38.14
CA ILE A 226 67.09 -23.48 -37.32
C ILE A 226 67.48 -24.93 -36.98
N ILE A 227 66.52 -25.77 -36.59
CA ILE A 227 66.77 -27.20 -36.31
C ILE A 227 67.31 -27.91 -37.55
N LEU A 228 66.74 -27.64 -38.73
CA LEU A 228 67.15 -28.27 -39.98
C LEU A 228 68.59 -27.86 -40.38
N ILE A 229 68.95 -26.59 -40.17
CA ILE A 229 70.33 -26.11 -40.38
C ILE A 229 71.31 -26.81 -39.44
N VAL A 230 70.96 -26.97 -38.16
CA VAL A 230 71.81 -27.67 -37.17
C VAL A 230 72.04 -29.12 -37.57
N VAL A 231 71.00 -29.83 -38.02
CA VAL A 231 71.12 -31.22 -38.49
C VAL A 231 72.04 -31.32 -39.71
N VAL A 232 71.92 -30.42 -40.68
CA VAL A 232 72.80 -30.41 -41.87
C VAL A 232 74.25 -30.15 -41.49
N VAL A 233 74.52 -29.21 -40.58
CA VAL A 233 75.89 -28.93 -40.09
C VAL A 233 76.48 -30.13 -39.35
N LEU A 234 75.68 -30.85 -38.57
CA LEU A 234 76.14 -32.06 -37.88
C LEU A 234 76.43 -33.20 -38.86
N LEU A 235 75.60 -33.38 -39.89
CA LEU A 235 75.83 -34.40 -40.93
C LEU A 235 77.08 -34.08 -41.77
N LEU A 236 77.33 -32.81 -42.09
CA LEU A 236 78.53 -32.37 -42.80
C LEU A 236 79.82 -32.49 -41.98
N LYS A 237 79.73 -32.58 -40.64
CA LYS A 237 80.88 -32.83 -39.77
C LYS A 237 81.16 -34.32 -39.53
N VAL A 238 80.20 -35.18 -39.87
CA VAL A 238 80.29 -36.64 -39.68
C VAL A 238 80.71 -37.37 -40.96
N LEU A 239 80.56 -36.73 -42.14
CA LEU A 239 81.21 -37.13 -43.39
C LEU A 239 82.66 -36.62 -43.46
#